data_AF-A0A2P2JM81-F1
#
_entry.id   AF-A0A2P2JM81-F1
#
_cell.length_a   1.000
_cell.length_b   1.000
_cell.length_c   1.000
_cell.angle_alpha   90.00
_cell.angle_beta   90.00
_cell.angle_gamma   90.00
#
_symmetry.space_group_name_H-M   'P 1'
#
loop_
_entity.id
_entity.type
_entity.pdbx_description
1 polymer ?
#
loop_
_entity_poly.entity_id
_entity_poly.type
_entity_poly.pdbx_seq_one_letter_code
_entity_poly.pdbx_strand_id
1 'polypeptide(L)'
;MCGSREEGTKFSTAFDDASALLLWRYVDIFWKIKRFLNIGSEAALKKNIKVVDDFVYKLIDNKVEQMHNSKDYSSVKKDDILSRFLQGTHTDQTYLRDIVLNFVIAGKDTTAVTLSWFIYMLCKHPAVQEKVAIEVREATTMDRITTFEECAASVSEEALEKMNYLHAAITESLRLYPAVPVDAKSCLSDDTWPDGYSVRKGDLVAYQPYSMGRMKFIWGDDAREYKPERWLDEDGVFQPESPFKFTAFQVSLHK
;
A
#
# COMPACT_ATOMS: atom_id res chain seq x y z
N MET A 1 15.13 -0.14 9.98
CA MET A 1 14.51 -1.24 10.74
C MET A 1 15.43 -1.60 11.88
N CYS A 2 15.02 -1.39 13.14
CA CYS A 2 15.77 -1.77 14.32
C CYS A 2 15.25 -3.13 14.81
N GLY A 3 15.84 -4.20 14.30
CA GLY A 3 15.54 -5.59 14.66
C GLY A 3 16.58 -6.49 14.03
N SER A 4 16.97 -7.58 14.70
CA SER A 4 17.84 -8.56 14.07
C SER A 4 17.13 -9.15 12.84
N ARG A 5 17.88 -9.64 11.83
CA ARG A 5 17.30 -10.29 10.64
C ARG A 5 16.33 -11.43 11.02
N GLU A 6 16.59 -12.08 12.16
CA GLU A 6 15.73 -13.12 12.72
C GLU A 6 14.42 -12.56 13.30
N GLU A 7 14.47 -11.47 14.06
CA GLU A 7 13.27 -10.82 14.62
C GLU A 7 12.33 -10.31 13.51
N GLY A 8 12.88 -9.66 12.48
CA GLY A 8 12.08 -9.20 11.34
C GLY A 8 11.42 -10.35 10.56
N THR A 9 12.12 -11.48 10.44
CA THR A 9 11.56 -12.67 9.79
C THR A 9 10.41 -13.25 10.62
N LYS A 10 10.60 -13.39 11.94
CA LYS A 10 9.54 -13.86 12.86
C LYS A 10 8.31 -12.96 12.83
N PHE A 11 8.51 -11.64 12.81
CA PHE A 11 7.43 -10.67 12.67
C PHE A 11 6.66 -10.86 11.36
N SER A 12 7.37 -10.92 10.22
CA SER A 12 6.71 -11.08 8.92
C SER A 12 5.91 -12.38 8.84
N THR A 13 6.47 -13.51 9.28
CA THR A 13 5.75 -14.79 9.27
C THR A 13 4.53 -14.76 10.18
N ALA A 14 4.65 -14.24 11.40
CA ALA A 14 3.52 -14.12 12.31
C ALA A 14 2.42 -13.20 11.75
N PHE A 15 2.81 -12.12 11.10
CA PHE A 15 1.91 -11.17 10.46
C PHE A 15 1.13 -11.80 9.28
N ASP A 16 1.84 -12.51 8.40
CA ASP A 16 1.24 -13.19 7.24
C ASP A 16 0.27 -14.31 7.71
N ASP A 17 0.70 -15.11 8.68
CA ASP A 17 -0.14 -16.16 9.28
C ASP A 17 -1.37 -15.57 10.00
N ALA A 18 -1.21 -14.48 10.75
CA ALA A 18 -2.33 -13.80 11.41
C ALA A 18 -3.35 -13.29 10.37
N SER A 19 -2.88 -12.70 9.28
CA SER A 19 -3.73 -12.20 8.19
C SER A 19 -4.52 -13.32 7.51
N ALA A 20 -3.87 -14.45 7.22
CA ALA A 20 -4.52 -15.64 6.67
C ALA A 20 -5.58 -16.23 7.62
N LEU A 21 -5.27 -16.32 8.92
CA LEU A 21 -6.21 -16.82 9.94
C LEU A 21 -7.41 -15.88 10.14
N LEU A 22 -7.22 -14.56 10.02
CA LEU A 22 -8.32 -13.60 10.03
C LEU A 22 -9.23 -13.77 8.82
N LEU A 23 -8.67 -14.00 7.63
CA LEU A 23 -9.47 -14.29 6.43
C LEU A 23 -10.31 -15.56 6.60
N TRP A 24 -9.77 -16.57 7.29
CA TRP A 24 -10.51 -17.82 7.55
C TRP A 24 -11.79 -17.63 8.38
N ARG A 25 -11.90 -16.54 9.15
CA ARG A 25 -13.14 -16.22 9.89
C ARG A 25 -14.35 -15.97 9.00
N TYR A 26 -14.14 -15.58 7.73
CA TYR A 26 -15.25 -15.40 6.77
C TYR A 26 -15.94 -16.73 6.42
N VAL A 27 -15.23 -17.85 6.50
CA VAL A 27 -15.76 -19.19 6.18
C VAL A 27 -16.01 -20.05 7.41
N ASP A 28 -15.30 -19.81 8.52
CA ASP A 28 -15.39 -20.58 9.75
C ASP A 28 -16.46 -20.05 10.70
N ILE A 29 -17.72 -20.47 10.55
CA ILE A 29 -18.86 -20.02 11.37
C ILE A 29 -18.62 -20.23 12.88
N PHE A 30 -17.75 -21.18 13.27
CA PHE A 30 -17.44 -21.50 14.66
C PHE A 30 -16.24 -20.72 15.22
N TRP A 31 -15.69 -19.74 14.50
CA TRP A 31 -14.50 -18.99 14.92
C TRP A 31 -14.69 -18.33 16.30
N LYS A 32 -15.90 -17.85 16.64
CA LYS A 32 -16.18 -17.27 17.97
C LYS A 32 -16.03 -18.28 19.10
N ILE A 33 -16.47 -19.53 18.89
CA ILE A 33 -16.34 -20.61 19.87
C ILE A 33 -14.87 -21.01 20.00
N LYS A 34 -14.17 -21.17 18.88
CA LYS A 34 -12.72 -21.46 18.86
C LYS A 34 -11.91 -20.38 19.57
N ARG A 35 -12.31 -19.11 19.42
CA ARG A 35 -11.72 -17.97 20.12
C ARG A 35 -11.99 -18.01 21.61
N PHE A 36 -13.23 -18.28 22.02
CA PHE A 36 -13.60 -18.39 23.43
C PHE A 36 -12.84 -19.52 24.13
N LEU A 37 -12.73 -20.69 23.48
CA LEU A 37 -12.00 -21.84 24.01
C LEU A 37 -10.48 -21.75 23.82
N ASN A 38 -10.00 -20.77 23.05
CA ASN A 38 -8.60 -20.61 22.68
C ASN A 38 -8.01 -21.90 22.07
N ILE A 39 -8.65 -22.43 21.03
CA ILE A 39 -8.24 -23.66 20.33
C ILE A 39 -8.07 -23.44 18.81
N GLY A 40 -7.29 -24.30 18.18
CA GLY A 40 -7.13 -24.34 16.72
C GLY A 40 -6.62 -23.03 16.12
N SER A 41 -7.28 -22.58 15.04
CA SER A 41 -6.94 -21.35 14.30
C SER A 41 -6.88 -20.11 15.18
N GLU A 42 -7.79 -19.99 16.16
CA GLU A 42 -7.86 -18.81 17.02
C GLU A 42 -6.78 -18.80 18.11
N ALA A 43 -6.35 -19.98 18.59
CA ALA A 43 -5.19 -20.10 19.46
C ALA A 43 -3.89 -19.69 18.74
N ALA A 44 -3.73 -20.16 17.51
CA ALA A 44 -2.61 -19.79 16.65
C ALA A 44 -2.62 -18.28 16.34
N LEU A 45 -3.79 -17.72 16.01
CA LEU A 45 -3.97 -16.29 15.77
C LEU A 45 -3.58 -15.47 17.01
N LYS A 46 -4.00 -15.87 18.20
CA LYS A 46 -3.61 -15.20 19.46
C LYS A 46 -2.09 -15.21 19.66
N LYS A 47 -1.42 -16.33 19.36
CA LYS A 47 0.05 -16.44 19.44
C LYS A 47 0.73 -15.50 18.44
N ASN A 48 0.23 -15.44 17.21
CA ASN A 48 0.79 -14.59 16.16
C ASN A 48 0.59 -13.10 16.46
N ILE A 49 -0.60 -12.71 16.92
CA ILE A 49 -0.88 -11.33 17.38
C ILE A 49 0.10 -10.94 18.50
N LYS A 50 0.39 -11.85 19.44
CA LYS A 50 1.37 -11.56 20.49
C LYS A 50 2.76 -11.27 19.93
N VAL A 51 3.25 -12.06 18.96
CA VAL A 51 4.56 -11.82 18.33
C VAL A 51 4.59 -10.46 17.61
N VAL A 52 3.50 -10.12 16.93
CA VAL A 52 3.32 -8.84 16.24
C VAL A 52 3.32 -7.68 17.24
N ASP A 53 2.55 -7.78 18.33
CA ASP A 53 2.48 -6.78 19.40
C ASP A 53 3.84 -6.59 20.08
N ASP A 54 4.49 -7.68 20.50
CA ASP A 54 5.78 -7.65 21.18
C ASP A 54 6.84 -6.93 20.32
N PHE A 55 6.83 -7.16 19.00
CA PHE A 55 7.72 -6.48 18.06
C PHE A 55 7.42 -4.99 17.94
N VAL A 56 6.15 -4.61 17.82
CA VAL A 56 5.73 -3.21 17.66
C VAL A 56 5.99 -2.41 18.94
N TYR A 57 5.65 -2.96 20.11
CA TYR A 57 5.94 -2.31 21.39
C TYR A 57 7.43 -2.09 21.59
N LYS A 58 8.27 -3.09 21.28
CA LYS A 58 9.73 -2.93 21.32
C LYS A 58 10.21 -1.80 20.40
N LEU A 59 9.62 -1.65 19.21
CA LEU A 59 9.95 -0.57 18.29
C LEU A 59 9.56 0.81 18.85
N ILE A 60 8.38 0.91 19.48
CA ILE A 60 7.91 2.12 20.15
C ILE A 60 8.85 2.50 21.31
N ASP A 61 9.17 1.55 22.19
CA ASP A 61 10.02 1.80 23.35
C ASP A 61 11.42 2.26 22.94
N ASN A 62 12.04 1.57 21.96
CA ASN A 62 13.34 1.97 21.40
C ASN A 62 13.31 3.40 20.84
N LYS A 63 12.20 3.79 20.20
CA LYS A 63 12.06 5.13 19.62
C LYS A 63 11.91 6.19 20.70
N VAL A 64 11.12 5.92 21.73
CA VAL A 64 10.95 6.79 22.90
C VAL A 64 12.30 7.01 23.60
N GLU A 65 13.07 5.95 23.82
CA GLU A 65 14.42 6.04 24.41
C GLU A 65 15.37 6.89 23.55
N GLN A 66 15.38 6.70 22.22
CA GLN A 66 16.19 7.50 21.30
C GLN A 66 15.85 9.00 21.36
N MET A 67 14.56 9.32 21.44
CA MET A 67 14.10 10.71 21.55
C MET A 67 14.50 11.35 22.89
N HIS A 68 14.44 10.60 23.99
CA HIS A 68 14.85 11.11 25.32
C HIS A 68 16.37 11.31 25.45
N ASN A 69 17.18 10.46 24.81
CA ASN A 69 18.64 10.52 24.92
C ASN A 69 19.29 11.55 23.98
N SER A 70 18.55 12.06 22.99
CA SER A 70 19.06 13.04 22.02
C SER A 70 18.95 14.46 22.57
N LYS A 71 20.04 15.00 23.13
CA LYS A 71 20.12 16.41 23.60
C LYS A 71 20.19 17.45 22.48
N ASP A 72 20.35 17.03 21.22
CA ASP A 72 20.45 17.92 20.06
C ASP A 72 19.14 17.94 19.26
N TYR A 73 18.31 18.94 19.54
CA TYR A 73 17.09 19.30 18.78
C TYR A 73 17.36 19.51 17.27
N SER A 74 18.62 19.71 16.86
CA SER A 74 19.02 19.99 15.47
C SER A 74 19.37 18.74 14.64
N SER A 75 19.58 17.59 15.29
CA SER A 75 19.89 16.31 14.63
C SER A 75 18.65 15.47 14.28
N VAL A 76 17.47 15.91 14.73
CA VAL A 76 16.14 15.32 14.45
C VAL A 76 15.67 15.63 13.02
N LYS A 77 16.57 15.56 12.03
CA LYS A 77 16.25 15.82 10.62
C LYS A 77 15.57 14.64 9.90
N LYS A 78 15.14 13.62 10.64
CA LYS A 78 14.30 12.52 10.14
C LYS A 78 13.15 12.30 11.10
N ASP A 79 12.17 13.20 11.06
CA ASP A 79 10.87 13.01 11.69
C ASP A 79 10.12 11.88 10.97
N ASP A 80 10.45 10.64 11.31
CA ASP A 80 9.62 9.51 10.90
C ASP A 80 8.21 9.63 11.51
N ILE A 81 7.27 8.90 10.91
CA ILE A 81 5.86 8.96 11.28
C ILE A 81 5.66 8.77 12.79
N LEU A 82 6.41 7.85 13.39
CA LEU A 82 6.33 7.57 14.82
C LEU A 82 6.86 8.74 15.67
N SER A 83 7.97 9.38 15.29
CA SER A 83 8.43 10.63 15.93
C SER A 83 7.32 11.68 15.96
N ARG A 84 6.60 11.86 14.84
CA ARG A 84 5.54 12.88 14.73
C ARG A 84 4.34 12.56 15.63
N PHE A 85 3.97 11.29 15.75
CA PHE A 85 2.88 10.89 16.66
C PHE A 85 3.27 11.01 18.14
N LEU A 86 4.54 10.74 18.47
CA LEU A 86 5.07 10.89 19.84
C LEU A 86 5.22 12.36 20.27
N GLN A 87 5.43 13.29 19.33
CA GLN A 87 5.45 14.73 19.58
C GLN A 87 4.04 15.32 19.75
N GLY A 88 3.03 14.73 19.10
CA GLY A 88 1.63 15.01 19.39
C GLY A 88 1.27 14.51 20.79
N THR A 89 0.28 15.10 21.45
CA THR A 89 -0.14 14.80 22.84
C THR A 89 -0.69 13.37 23.09
N HIS A 90 -0.37 12.40 22.23
CA HIS A 90 -0.82 11.02 22.28
C HIS A 90 0.28 10.10 22.81
N THR A 91 0.29 9.87 24.12
CA THR A 91 1.20 8.93 24.80
C THR A 91 0.61 7.54 25.03
N ASP A 92 -0.61 7.27 24.54
CA ASP A 92 -1.20 5.94 24.63
C ASP A 92 -0.45 4.95 23.74
N GLN A 93 0.26 4.01 24.37
CA GLN A 93 1.01 2.97 23.70
C GLN A 93 0.13 2.05 22.83
N THR A 94 -1.14 1.85 23.21
CA THR A 94 -2.07 1.04 22.41
C THR A 94 -2.40 1.74 21.09
N TYR A 95 -2.74 3.02 21.16
CA TYR A 95 -2.97 3.85 19.99
C TYR A 95 -1.75 3.92 19.06
N LEU A 96 -0.55 4.10 19.60
CA LEU A 96 0.69 4.10 18.82
C LEU A 96 0.94 2.74 18.14
N ARG A 97 0.69 1.64 18.86
CA ARG A 97 0.80 0.28 18.30
C ARG A 97 -0.17 0.08 17.14
N ASP A 98 -1.42 0.51 17.29
CA ASP A 98 -2.43 0.38 16.24
C ASP A 98 -2.07 1.22 15.00
N ILE A 99 -1.55 2.43 15.18
CA ILE A 99 -1.04 3.27 14.09
C ILE A 99 0.11 2.58 13.35
N VAL A 100 1.14 2.13 14.08
CA VAL A 100 2.31 1.48 13.48
C VAL A 100 1.89 0.26 12.68
N LEU A 101 0.98 -0.56 13.24
CA LEU A 101 0.42 -1.71 12.54
C LEU A 101 -0.33 -1.31 11.26
N ASN A 102 -1.19 -0.29 11.33
CA ASN A 102 -1.91 0.20 10.15
C ASN A 102 -0.96 0.63 9.03
N PHE A 103 0.13 1.33 9.35
CA PHE A 103 1.12 1.73 8.34
C PHE A 103 1.89 0.53 7.76
N VAL A 104 2.24 -0.46 8.58
CA VAL A 104 2.91 -1.68 8.10
C VAL A 104 1.98 -2.48 7.18
N ILE A 105 0.72 -2.68 7.59
CA ILE A 105 -0.30 -3.35 6.78
C ILE A 105 -0.49 -2.62 5.44
N ALA A 106 -0.70 -1.31 5.51
CA ALA A 106 -1.02 -0.51 4.33
C ALA A 106 0.16 -0.38 3.36
N GLY A 107 1.40 -0.29 3.86
CA GLY A 107 2.57 0.03 3.04
C GLY A 107 3.40 -1.18 2.58
N LYS A 108 3.41 -2.29 3.32
CA LYS A 108 4.29 -3.45 3.02
C LYS A 108 3.84 -4.18 1.77
N ASP A 109 2.68 -4.82 1.85
CA ASP A 109 2.27 -5.80 0.84
C ASP A 109 1.73 -5.12 -0.42
N THR A 110 1.05 -3.98 -0.29
CA THR A 110 0.52 -3.23 -1.43
C THR A 110 1.62 -2.71 -2.36
N THR A 111 2.66 -2.11 -1.78
CA THR A 111 3.81 -1.60 -2.53
C THR A 111 4.60 -2.74 -3.14
N ALA A 112 4.84 -3.82 -2.38
CA ALA A 112 5.57 -4.99 -2.88
C ALA A 112 4.87 -5.65 -4.07
N VAL A 113 3.54 -5.82 -4.00
CA VAL A 113 2.73 -6.37 -5.11
C VAL A 113 2.77 -5.44 -6.32
N THR A 114 2.61 -4.13 -6.11
CA THR A 114 2.64 -3.14 -7.18
C THR A 114 3.98 -3.13 -7.92
N LEU A 115 5.10 -3.09 -7.17
CA LEU A 115 6.44 -3.12 -7.75
C LEU A 115 6.73 -4.43 -8.47
N SER A 116 6.27 -5.57 -7.93
CA SER A 116 6.45 -6.88 -8.57
C SER A 116 5.77 -6.93 -9.94
N TRP A 117 4.52 -6.46 -10.02
CA TRP A 117 3.80 -6.36 -11.29
C TRP A 117 4.42 -5.33 -12.23
N PHE A 118 4.81 -4.16 -11.72
CA PHE A 118 5.45 -3.12 -12.53
C PHE A 118 6.73 -3.65 -13.19
N ILE A 119 7.63 -4.28 -12.43
CA ILE A 119 8.86 -4.88 -12.97
C ILE A 119 8.52 -5.97 -13.99
N TYR A 120 7.56 -6.84 -13.68
CA TYR A 120 7.09 -7.86 -14.64
C TYR A 120 6.59 -7.24 -15.94
N MET A 121 5.81 -6.15 -15.87
CA MET A 121 5.27 -5.46 -17.04
C MET A 121 6.36 -4.78 -17.86
N LEU A 122 7.38 -4.21 -17.22
CA LEU A 122 8.56 -3.69 -17.94
C LEU A 122 9.30 -4.80 -18.69
N CYS A 123 9.55 -5.96 -18.04
CA CYS A 123 10.18 -7.11 -18.70
C CYS A 123 9.38 -7.63 -19.90
N LYS A 124 8.04 -7.49 -19.86
CA LYS A 124 7.14 -7.85 -20.97
C LYS A 124 7.07 -6.81 -22.08
N HIS A 125 7.47 -5.56 -21.82
CA HIS A 125 7.36 -4.44 -22.77
C HIS A 125 8.71 -3.69 -22.85
N PRO A 126 9.71 -4.24 -23.56
CA PRO A 126 11.05 -3.64 -23.63
C PRO A 126 11.07 -2.19 -24.13
N ALA A 127 10.15 -1.81 -25.02
CA ALA A 127 10.03 -0.43 -25.48
C ALA A 127 9.59 0.53 -24.37
N VAL A 128 8.67 0.11 -23.48
CA VAL A 128 8.27 0.88 -22.31
C VAL A 128 9.42 0.95 -21.31
N GLN A 129 10.10 -0.18 -21.08
CA GLN A 129 11.28 -0.23 -20.20
C GLN A 129 12.36 0.75 -20.65
N GLU A 130 12.68 0.81 -21.94
CA GLU A 130 13.71 1.74 -22.44
C GLU A 130 13.29 3.19 -22.26
N LYS A 131 12.04 3.55 -22.58
CA LYS A 131 11.52 4.91 -22.36
C LYS A 131 11.61 5.32 -20.88
N VAL A 132 11.19 4.45 -19.96
CA VAL A 132 11.32 4.69 -18.52
C VAL A 132 12.79 4.86 -18.12
N ALA A 133 13.70 4.03 -18.64
CA ALA A 133 15.12 4.10 -18.31
C ALA A 133 15.78 5.39 -18.84
N ILE A 134 15.40 5.84 -20.04
CA ILE A 134 15.85 7.12 -20.62
C ILE A 134 15.35 8.28 -19.74
N GLU A 135 14.05 8.34 -19.46
CA GLU A 135 13.45 9.41 -18.67
C GLU A 135 14.08 9.52 -17.29
N VAL A 136 14.29 8.38 -16.60
CA VAL A 136 14.94 8.37 -15.29
C VAL A 136 16.37 8.92 -15.38
N ARG A 137 17.17 8.49 -16.38
CA ARG A 137 18.54 8.99 -16.56
C ARG A 137 18.59 10.49 -16.82
N GLU A 138 17.68 10.99 -17.66
CA GLU A 138 17.57 12.42 -17.99
C GLU A 138 17.13 13.24 -16.78
N ALA A 139 16.11 12.78 -16.05
CA ALA A 139 15.58 13.47 -14.88
C ALA A 139 16.59 13.53 -13.73
N THR A 140 17.39 12.48 -13.53
CA THR A 140 18.41 12.43 -12.48
C THR A 140 19.78 12.94 -12.93
N THR A 141 19.92 13.37 -14.19
CA THR A 141 21.20 13.79 -14.83
C THR A 141 22.34 12.79 -14.63
N MET A 142 22.03 11.49 -14.62
CA MET A 142 22.99 10.41 -14.38
C MET A 142 23.17 9.52 -15.59
N ASP A 143 24.43 9.41 -16.06
CA ASP A 143 24.79 8.46 -17.12
C ASP A 143 24.83 7.00 -16.61
N ARG A 144 25.24 6.79 -15.34
CA ARG A 144 25.28 5.48 -14.68
C ARG A 144 25.09 5.62 -13.17
N ILE A 145 24.18 4.81 -12.61
CA ILE A 145 24.08 4.62 -11.16
C ILE A 145 25.17 3.63 -10.73
N THR A 146 26.08 4.03 -9.83
CA THR A 146 27.14 3.13 -9.34
C THR A 146 26.86 2.61 -7.93
N THR A 147 26.07 3.33 -7.14
CA THR A 147 25.64 2.94 -5.79
C THR A 147 24.17 3.28 -5.52
N PHE A 148 23.58 2.64 -4.51
CA PHE A 148 22.21 2.93 -4.09
C PHE A 148 22.07 4.34 -3.51
N GLU A 149 23.08 4.78 -2.75
CA GLU A 149 23.12 6.09 -2.10
C GLU A 149 23.14 7.22 -3.13
N GLU A 150 23.90 7.06 -4.21
CA GLU A 150 23.91 8.01 -5.33
C GLU A 150 22.54 8.12 -6.00
N CYS A 151 21.91 6.98 -6.28
CA CYS A 151 20.57 6.96 -6.86
C CYS A 151 19.54 7.61 -5.93
N ALA A 152 19.61 7.34 -4.63
CA ALA A 152 18.70 7.94 -3.66
C ALA A 152 18.89 9.46 -3.56
N ALA A 153 20.13 9.94 -3.64
CA ALA A 153 20.44 11.36 -3.62
C ALA A 153 20.04 12.08 -4.91
N SER A 154 19.99 11.38 -6.05
CA SER A 154 19.66 11.97 -7.36
C SER A 154 18.15 12.08 -7.61
N VAL A 155 17.32 11.36 -6.88
CA VAL A 155 15.85 11.45 -6.97
C VAL A 155 15.38 12.64 -6.13
N SER A 156 15.53 13.85 -6.67
CA SER A 156 14.98 15.09 -6.08
C SER A 156 13.50 15.27 -6.44
N GLU A 157 12.84 16.25 -5.81
CA GLU A 157 11.47 16.64 -6.14
C GLU A 157 11.36 17.07 -7.61
N GLU A 158 12.30 17.88 -8.09
CA GLU A 158 12.35 18.33 -9.48
C GLU A 158 12.63 17.19 -10.46
N ALA A 159 13.36 16.15 -10.04
CA ALA A 159 13.54 14.94 -10.84
C ALA A 159 12.24 14.14 -10.92
N LEU A 160 11.53 13.97 -9.81
CA LEU A 160 10.23 13.28 -9.77
C LEU A 160 9.16 13.97 -10.62
N GLU A 161 9.11 15.31 -10.62
CA GLU A 161 8.19 16.09 -11.45
C GLU A 161 8.40 15.87 -12.96
N LYS A 162 9.61 15.48 -13.37
CA LYS A 162 9.95 15.20 -14.78
C LYS A 162 9.63 13.77 -15.20
N MET A 163 9.45 12.84 -14.26
CA MET A 163 9.26 11.40 -14.51
C MET A 163 7.80 11.05 -14.88
N ASN A 164 7.25 11.72 -15.88
CA ASN A 164 5.85 11.59 -16.29
C ASN A 164 5.54 10.21 -16.90
N TYR A 165 6.41 9.69 -17.74
CA TYR A 165 6.26 8.39 -18.39
C TYR A 165 6.40 7.24 -17.39
N LEU A 166 7.32 7.34 -16.42
CA LEU A 166 7.43 6.41 -15.30
C LEU A 166 6.14 6.41 -14.48
N HIS A 167 5.61 7.59 -14.15
CA HIS A 167 4.34 7.69 -13.42
C HIS A 167 3.19 7.06 -14.21
N ALA A 168 3.10 7.32 -15.52
CA ALA A 168 2.16 6.68 -16.43
C ALA A 168 2.30 5.14 -16.45
N ALA A 169 3.53 4.61 -16.50
CA ALA A 169 3.77 3.18 -16.53
C ALA A 169 3.43 2.48 -15.20
N ILE A 170 3.72 3.11 -14.06
CA ILE A 170 3.28 2.62 -12.75
C ILE A 170 1.76 2.63 -12.66
N THR A 171 1.11 3.71 -13.11
CA THR A 171 -0.35 3.86 -13.06
C THR A 171 -1.05 2.85 -13.97
N GLU A 172 -0.49 2.59 -15.16
CA GLU A 172 -0.98 1.55 -16.06
C GLU A 172 -0.80 0.14 -15.47
N SER A 173 0.28 -0.09 -14.73
CA SER A 173 0.50 -1.33 -13.99
C SER A 173 -0.53 -1.51 -12.90
N LEU A 174 -0.87 -0.45 -12.14
CA LEU A 174 -1.92 -0.47 -11.13
C LEU A 174 -3.31 -0.66 -11.73
N ARG A 175 -3.58 -0.13 -12.94
CA ARG A 175 -4.88 -0.31 -13.61
C ARG A 175 -5.13 -1.76 -13.96
N LEU A 176 -4.13 -2.43 -14.51
CA LEU A 176 -4.23 -3.85 -14.87
C LEU A 176 -4.00 -4.76 -13.66
N TYR A 177 -3.10 -4.43 -12.75
CA TYR A 177 -2.73 -5.29 -11.63
C TYR A 177 -2.76 -4.51 -10.31
N PRO A 178 -3.97 -4.09 -9.89
CA PRO A 178 -4.13 -3.38 -8.62
C PRO A 178 -3.73 -4.29 -7.46
N ALA A 179 -3.03 -3.73 -6.48
CA ALA A 179 -2.66 -4.46 -5.26
C ALA A 179 -3.88 -4.96 -4.48
N VAL A 180 -4.99 -4.23 -4.54
CA VAL A 180 -6.29 -4.62 -3.98
C VAL A 180 -7.28 -4.85 -5.14
N PRO A 181 -7.47 -6.10 -5.59
CA PRO A 181 -8.27 -6.40 -6.78
C PRO A 181 -9.79 -6.36 -6.54
N VAL A 182 -10.21 -6.41 -5.27
CA VAL A 182 -11.60 -6.40 -4.80
C VAL A 182 -11.68 -5.58 -3.51
N ASP A 183 -12.61 -4.63 -3.43
CA ASP A 183 -12.92 -3.91 -2.19
C ASP A 183 -14.42 -4.02 -1.90
N ALA A 184 -14.73 -4.44 -0.68
CA ALA A 184 -16.08 -4.72 -0.22
C ALA A 184 -16.45 -3.79 0.93
N LYS A 185 -17.65 -3.21 0.86
CA LYS A 185 -18.26 -2.33 1.85
C LYS A 185 -19.58 -2.94 2.32
N SER A 186 -19.97 -2.68 3.56
CA SER A 186 -21.29 -3.05 4.07
C SER A 186 -22.20 -1.81 4.11
N CYS A 187 -23.44 -1.97 3.65
CA CYS A 187 -24.46 -0.93 3.68
C CYS A 187 -24.90 -0.64 5.13
N LEU A 188 -24.70 0.59 5.60
CA LEU A 188 -25.12 1.01 6.95
C LEU A 188 -26.62 1.32 7.05
N SER A 189 -27.22 1.69 5.93
CA SER A 189 -28.65 1.96 5.76
C SER A 189 -29.10 1.50 4.38
N ASP A 190 -30.41 1.40 4.20
CA ASP A 190 -31.01 1.19 2.88
C ASP A 190 -30.66 2.38 1.97
N ASP A 191 -30.39 2.11 0.70
CA ASP A 191 -30.05 3.13 -0.30
C ASP A 191 -30.49 2.67 -1.70
N THR A 192 -30.56 3.59 -2.67
CA THR A 192 -30.87 3.29 -4.07
C THR A 192 -29.87 3.97 -4.99
N TRP A 193 -29.22 3.17 -5.83
CA TRP A 193 -28.19 3.64 -6.75
C TRP A 193 -28.77 4.46 -7.91
N PRO A 194 -27.93 5.22 -8.65
CA PRO A 194 -28.37 6.04 -9.78
C PRO A 194 -29.07 5.26 -10.90
N ASP A 195 -28.86 3.95 -11.00
CA ASP A 195 -29.51 3.05 -11.95
C ASP A 195 -30.84 2.46 -11.45
N GLY A 196 -31.27 2.84 -10.24
CA GLY A 196 -32.50 2.39 -9.60
C GLY A 196 -32.36 1.10 -8.80
N TYR A 197 -31.16 0.51 -8.69
CA TYR A 197 -30.96 -0.69 -7.88
C TYR A 197 -30.93 -0.33 -6.39
N SER A 198 -31.78 -0.97 -5.58
CA SER A 198 -31.82 -0.75 -4.14
C SER A 198 -30.97 -1.76 -3.38
N VAL A 199 -30.17 -1.25 -2.43
CA VAL A 199 -29.41 -2.03 -1.45
C VAL A 199 -30.02 -1.86 -0.06
N ARG A 200 -29.97 -2.90 0.76
CA ARG A 200 -30.51 -2.89 2.12
C ARG A 200 -29.38 -2.77 3.14
N LYS A 201 -29.72 -2.27 4.33
CA LYS A 201 -28.84 -2.32 5.49
C LYS A 201 -28.32 -3.75 5.72
N GLY A 202 -26.99 -3.88 5.80
CA GLY A 202 -26.30 -5.14 6.00
C GLY A 202 -25.85 -5.83 4.71
N ASP A 203 -26.32 -5.39 3.53
CA ASP A 203 -25.83 -5.92 2.27
C ASP A 203 -24.32 -5.63 2.11
N LEU A 204 -23.61 -6.57 1.47
CA LEU A 204 -22.20 -6.40 1.10
C LEU A 204 -22.13 -5.98 -0.36
N VAL A 205 -21.58 -4.81 -0.62
CA VAL A 205 -21.35 -4.26 -1.96
C VAL A 205 -19.86 -4.29 -2.23
N ALA A 206 -19.43 -4.92 -3.32
CA ALA A 206 -18.04 -4.96 -3.71
C ALA A 206 -17.84 -4.42 -5.13
N TYR A 207 -16.86 -3.52 -5.29
CA TYR A 207 -16.35 -3.16 -6.61
C TYR A 207 -15.05 -3.90 -6.87
N GLN A 208 -14.75 -4.11 -8.15
CA GLN A 208 -13.71 -5.03 -8.60
C GLN A 208 -12.68 -4.25 -9.45
N PRO A 209 -11.74 -3.50 -8.84
CA PRO A 209 -10.71 -2.75 -9.59
C PRO A 209 -10.03 -3.57 -10.69
N TYR A 210 -9.72 -4.84 -10.43
CA TYR A 210 -9.09 -5.73 -11.42
C TYR A 210 -9.93 -5.92 -12.69
N SER A 211 -11.24 -6.12 -12.52
CA SER A 211 -12.19 -6.31 -13.62
C SER A 211 -12.49 -4.97 -14.30
N MET A 212 -12.76 -3.93 -13.51
CA MET A 212 -13.03 -2.57 -14.00
C MET A 212 -11.88 -2.04 -14.84
N GLY A 213 -10.63 -2.30 -14.42
CA GLY A 213 -9.43 -1.99 -15.17
C GLY A 213 -9.40 -2.60 -16.58
N ARG A 214 -10.17 -3.64 -16.88
CA ARG A 214 -10.19 -4.33 -18.20
C ARG A 214 -11.51 -4.18 -18.96
N MET A 215 -12.44 -3.39 -18.44
CA MET A 215 -13.76 -3.22 -19.05
C MET A 215 -13.69 -2.27 -20.24
N LYS A 216 -14.07 -2.76 -21.43
CA LYS A 216 -14.07 -1.96 -22.66
C LYS A 216 -14.95 -0.71 -22.59
N PHE A 217 -16.08 -0.79 -21.90
CA PHE A 217 -16.96 0.37 -21.75
C PHE A 217 -16.33 1.50 -20.91
N ILE A 218 -15.31 1.19 -20.09
CA ILE A 218 -14.57 2.17 -19.28
C ILE A 218 -13.32 2.65 -20.02
N TRP A 219 -12.55 1.71 -20.58
CA TRP A 219 -11.18 1.97 -21.06
C TRP A 219 -11.02 1.92 -22.58
N GLY A 220 -12.08 1.65 -23.34
CA GLY A 220 -12.04 1.51 -24.79
C GLY A 220 -11.65 0.10 -25.26
N ASP A 221 -11.47 -0.07 -26.56
CA ASP A 221 -11.16 -1.39 -27.13
C ASP A 221 -9.79 -1.94 -26.71
N ASP A 222 -8.84 -1.05 -26.41
CA ASP A 222 -7.49 -1.35 -25.93
C ASP A 222 -7.42 -1.56 -24.40
N ALA A 223 -8.56 -1.77 -23.72
CA ALA A 223 -8.65 -1.93 -22.27
C ALA A 223 -7.75 -3.02 -21.67
N ARG A 224 -7.31 -4.01 -22.47
CA ARG A 224 -6.44 -5.09 -22.01
C ARG A 224 -4.97 -4.91 -22.39
N GLU A 225 -4.68 -3.90 -23.21
CA GLU A 225 -3.32 -3.57 -23.60
C GLU A 225 -2.63 -2.82 -22.47
N TYR A 226 -1.31 -3.00 -22.35
CA TYR A 226 -0.47 -2.21 -21.45
C TYR A 226 0.08 -1.02 -22.22
N LYS A 227 -0.55 0.13 -22.04
CA LYS A 227 -0.30 1.34 -22.83
C LYS A 227 -0.16 2.54 -21.90
N PRO A 228 1.04 2.79 -21.33
CA PRO A 228 1.30 3.96 -20.48
C PRO A 228 0.89 5.28 -21.14
N GLU A 229 0.98 5.37 -22.48
CA GLU A 229 0.60 6.55 -23.26
C GLU A 229 -0.86 7.01 -23.05
N ARG A 230 -1.75 6.16 -22.50
CA ARG A 230 -3.12 6.59 -22.16
C ARG A 230 -3.19 7.63 -21.04
N TRP A 231 -2.13 7.72 -20.24
CA TRP A 231 -2.04 8.60 -19.07
C TRP A 231 -1.29 9.89 -19.41
N LEU A 232 -1.01 10.15 -20.68
CA LEU A 232 -0.21 11.28 -21.14
C LEU A 232 -1.03 12.16 -22.09
N ASP A 233 -0.83 13.47 -22.00
CA ASP A 233 -1.32 14.40 -23.02
C ASP A 233 -0.38 14.46 -24.24
N GLU A 234 -0.68 15.37 -25.17
CA GLU A 234 0.11 15.58 -26.39
C GLU A 234 1.56 16.04 -26.11
N ASP A 235 1.79 16.68 -24.96
CA ASP A 235 3.11 17.15 -24.52
C ASP A 235 3.87 16.09 -23.70
N GLY A 236 3.26 14.92 -23.45
CA GLY A 236 3.85 13.85 -22.65
C GLY A 236 3.77 14.07 -21.14
N VAL A 237 2.91 14.98 -20.68
CA VAL A 237 2.68 15.24 -19.25
C VAL A 237 1.63 14.29 -18.71
N PHE A 238 1.84 13.79 -17.49
CA PHE A 238 0.92 12.85 -16.85
C PHE A 238 -0.44 13.50 -16.56
N GLN A 239 -1.51 12.83 -16.99
CA GLN A 239 -2.89 13.23 -16.77
C GLN A 239 -3.62 12.16 -15.95
N PRO A 240 -3.99 12.44 -14.69
CA PRO A 240 -4.75 11.49 -13.87
C PRO A 240 -6.18 11.34 -14.39
N GLU A 241 -6.70 10.11 -14.33
CA GLU A 241 -8.11 9.84 -14.59
C GLU A 241 -8.97 10.08 -13.36
N SER A 242 -10.29 10.20 -13.58
CA SER A 242 -11.27 10.25 -12.50
C SER A 242 -11.07 9.08 -11.52
N PRO A 243 -11.12 9.29 -10.19
CA PRO A 243 -10.92 8.23 -9.21
C PRO A 243 -12.08 7.21 -9.21
N PHE A 244 -13.20 7.53 -9.87
CA PHE A 244 -14.30 6.59 -10.13
C PHE A 244 -14.03 5.69 -11.34
N LYS A 245 -13.14 6.11 -12.25
CA LYS A 245 -12.67 5.33 -13.41
C LYS A 245 -11.44 4.50 -13.05
N PHE A 246 -10.48 5.12 -12.36
CA PHE A 246 -9.27 4.49 -11.85
C PHE A 246 -9.34 4.35 -10.32
N THR A 247 -9.78 3.18 -9.85
CA THR A 247 -10.14 2.94 -8.45
C THR A 247 -9.03 2.29 -7.62
N ALA A 248 -7.78 2.26 -8.11
CA ALA A 248 -6.67 1.56 -7.44
C ALA A 248 -6.34 2.10 -6.03
N PHE A 249 -6.54 3.39 -5.81
CA PHE A 249 -6.37 4.05 -4.51
C PHE A 249 -7.68 4.37 -3.79
N GLN A 250 -8.80 3.81 -4.30
CA GLN A 250 -10.16 4.04 -3.80
C GLN A 250 -10.61 5.50 -3.87
N VAL A 251 -11.91 5.73 -3.68
CA VAL A 251 -12.46 7.05 -3.42
C VAL A 251 -12.75 7.14 -1.93
N SER A 252 -12.06 8.04 -1.21
CA SER A 252 -12.42 8.36 0.16
C SER A 252 -13.24 9.64 0.18
N LEU A 253 -14.49 9.56 0.68
CA LEU A 253 -15.27 10.71 1.13
C LEU A 253 -14.82 11.09 2.54
N HIS A 254 -13.57 11.51 2.69
CA HIS A 254 -13.13 12.21 3.90
C HIS A 254 -12.60 13.59 3.50
N LYS A 255 -13.53 14.54 3.42
CA LYS A 255 -13.28 15.93 3.80
C LYS A 255 -13.65 16.09 5.28
#